data_AF-A0AAD9M917-F1
#
_entry.id   AF-A0AAD9M917-F1
#
_cell.length_a   1.000
_cell.length_b   1.000
_cell.length_c   1.000
_cell.angle_alpha   90.00
_cell.angle_beta   90.00
_cell.angle_gamma   90.00
#
_symmetry.space_group_name_H-M   'P 1'
#
loop_
_entity.id
_entity.type
_entity.pdbx_description
1 polymer ?
#
loop_
_entity_poly.entity_id
_entity_poly.type
_entity_poly.pdbx_seq_one_letter_code
_entity_poly.pdbx_strand_id
1 'polypeptide(L)'
;MPAPTQMPQYLYKIVPEAPPSPLPAEYPLSDLDRNDGFIHLSTAEQVLGTADRFFSGATGLWLLKLPYAALEAHIRWDELPSGAGCFPHLHGRNFGAADVADARGFARPEGRAWSEVLRGDAWLS
;
A
#
# COMPACT_ATOMS: atom_id res chain seq x y z
N MET A 1 -13.87 -7.37 10.26
CA MET A 1 -14.62 -6.15 9.92
C MET A 1 -14.97 -6.26 8.44
N PRO A 2 -16.23 -5.99 8.04
CA PRO A 2 -16.62 -6.05 6.64
C PRO A 2 -15.85 -5.00 5.80
N ALA A 3 -15.99 -5.08 4.47
CA ALA A 3 -15.48 -4.07 3.55
C ALA A 3 -15.83 -2.63 4.00
N PRO A 4 -14.99 -1.62 3.68
CA PRO A 4 -15.19 -0.27 4.17
C PRO A 4 -16.59 0.26 3.85
N THR A 5 -17.29 0.84 4.83
CA THR A 5 -18.61 1.44 4.61
C THR A 5 -18.55 2.65 3.68
N GLN A 6 -17.40 3.32 3.63
CA GLN A 6 -17.07 4.37 2.68
C GLN A 6 -15.79 3.99 1.94
N MET A 7 -15.85 4.02 0.60
CA MET A 7 -14.68 3.72 -0.21
C MET A 7 -13.60 4.78 -0.04
N PRO A 8 -12.32 4.39 0.06
CA PRO A 8 -11.24 5.34 0.21
C PRO A 8 -11.04 6.13 -1.08
N GLN A 9 -10.52 7.36 -0.98
CA GLN A 9 -10.12 8.12 -2.17
C GLN A 9 -8.85 7.53 -2.80
N TYR A 10 -7.95 7.03 -1.96
CA TYR A 10 -6.66 6.48 -2.38
C TYR A 10 -6.37 5.13 -1.71
N LEU A 11 -5.66 4.30 -2.45
CA LEU A 11 -5.01 3.10 -1.98
C LEU A 11 -3.50 3.29 -2.00
N TYR A 12 -2.80 2.51 -1.19
CA TYR A 12 -1.36 2.65 -1.00
C TYR A 12 -0.66 1.32 -1.25
N LYS A 13 0.38 1.36 -2.09
CA LYS A 13 1.35 0.27 -2.18
C LYS A 13 2.57 0.61 -1.34
N ILE A 14 2.95 -0.30 -0.46
CA ILE A 14 4.14 -0.20 0.39
C ILE A 14 5.30 -0.93 -0.28
N VAL A 15 6.44 -0.26 -0.43
CA VAL A 15 7.67 -0.85 -0.96
C VAL A 15 8.87 -0.45 -0.10
N PRO A 16 9.89 -1.34 0.06
CA PRO A 16 11.02 -1.08 0.96
C PRO A 16 12.06 -0.12 0.35
N GLU A 17 12.06 0.06 -0.95
CA GLU A 17 13.05 0.83 -1.70
C GLU A 17 12.39 1.93 -2.53
N ALA A 18 13.19 2.90 -2.98
CA ALA A 18 12.71 3.95 -3.87
C ALA A 18 12.17 3.32 -5.17
N PRO A 19 10.99 3.76 -5.65
CA PRO A 19 10.47 3.28 -6.91
C PRO A 19 11.38 3.71 -8.07
N PRO A 20 11.40 2.99 -9.20
CA PRO A 20 12.16 3.40 -10.36
C PRO A 20 11.76 4.80 -10.82
N SER A 21 12.74 5.57 -11.31
CA SER A 21 12.54 6.90 -11.88
C SER A 21 13.08 6.94 -13.32
N PRO A 22 12.22 7.16 -14.34
CA PRO A 22 10.77 7.35 -14.23
C PRO A 22 10.03 6.08 -13.77
N LEU A 23 8.81 6.25 -13.24
CA LEU A 23 7.94 5.12 -12.94
C LEU A 23 7.69 4.32 -14.23
N PRO A 24 7.74 2.98 -14.18
CA PRO A 24 7.51 2.15 -15.34
C PRO A 24 6.02 2.07 -15.69
N ALA A 25 5.70 1.67 -16.92
CA ALA A 25 4.33 1.43 -17.35
C ALA A 25 3.63 0.33 -16.53
N GLU A 26 4.41 -0.64 -16.04
CA GLU A 26 3.98 -1.65 -15.09
C GLU A 26 4.97 -1.72 -13.93
N TYR A 27 4.46 -1.62 -12.70
CA TYR A 27 5.30 -1.63 -11.52
C TYR A 27 5.81 -3.06 -11.22
N PRO A 28 7.09 -3.23 -10.84
CA PRO A 28 7.61 -4.53 -10.46
C PRO A 28 6.84 -5.13 -9.28
N LEU A 29 6.28 -6.31 -9.49
CA LEU A 29 5.56 -7.04 -8.44
C LEU A 29 6.51 -7.49 -7.34
N SER A 30 6.08 -7.39 -6.07
CA SER A 30 6.82 -8.01 -4.98
C SER A 30 6.74 -9.54 -5.05
N ASP A 31 7.65 -10.23 -4.38
CA ASP A 31 7.63 -11.70 -4.31
C ASP A 31 6.30 -12.22 -3.76
N LEU A 32 5.74 -11.50 -2.77
CA LEU A 32 4.43 -11.81 -2.20
C LEU A 32 3.30 -11.65 -3.22
N ASP A 33 3.28 -10.55 -3.97
CA ASP A 33 2.25 -10.32 -5.00
C ASP A 33 2.30 -11.39 -6.10
N ARG A 34 3.51 -11.82 -6.49
CA ARG A 34 3.69 -12.88 -7.50
C ARG A 34 3.23 -14.24 -6.98
N ASN A 35 3.49 -14.54 -5.72
CA ASN A 35 3.10 -15.81 -5.10
C ASN A 35 1.58 -15.90 -4.90
N ASP A 36 0.95 -14.81 -4.48
CA ASP A 36 -0.49 -14.79 -4.17
C ASP A 36 -1.36 -14.52 -5.42
N GLY A 37 -0.76 -13.99 -6.50
CA GLY A 37 -1.43 -13.77 -7.78
C GLY A 37 -2.28 -12.49 -7.82
N PHE A 38 -2.06 -11.57 -6.88
CA PHE A 38 -2.70 -10.26 -6.80
C PHE A 38 -1.79 -9.25 -6.10
N ILE A 39 -2.06 -7.97 -6.28
CA ILE A 39 -1.24 -6.91 -5.70
C ILE A 39 -1.84 -6.46 -4.37
N HIS A 40 -1.04 -6.59 -3.31
CA HIS A 40 -1.41 -6.13 -1.98
C HIS A 40 -1.38 -4.61 -1.90
N LEU A 41 -2.53 -4.03 -1.58
CA LEU A 41 -2.69 -2.61 -1.29
C LEU A 41 -3.16 -2.44 0.16
N SER A 42 -3.10 -1.20 0.64
CA SER A 42 -3.60 -0.82 1.95
C SER A 42 -4.38 0.48 1.85
N THR A 43 -5.40 0.65 2.68
CA THR A 43 -5.97 1.98 2.96
C THR A 43 -5.00 2.80 3.79
N ALA A 44 -5.23 4.12 3.88
CA ALA A 44 -4.44 5.00 4.74
C ALA A 44 -4.37 4.50 6.19
N GLU A 45 -5.49 4.02 6.74
CA GLU A 45 -5.57 3.49 8.11
C GLU A 45 -4.80 2.18 8.29
N GLN A 46 -4.71 1.37 7.23
CA GLN A 46 -4.02 0.09 7.23
C GLN A 46 -2.50 0.22 7.08
N VAL A 47 -2.03 1.27 6.39
CA VAL A 47 -0.60 1.47 6.10
C VAL A 47 0.26 1.35 7.35
N LEU A 48 -0.16 1.94 8.48
CA LEU A 48 0.62 1.93 9.72
C LEU A 48 0.83 0.49 10.23
N GLY A 49 -0.24 -0.30 10.30
CA GLY A 49 -0.20 -1.68 10.77
C GLY A 49 0.56 -2.59 9.81
N THR A 50 0.38 -2.39 8.50
CA THR A 50 1.13 -3.13 7.46
C THR A 50 2.62 -2.80 7.53
N ALA A 51 2.99 -1.53 7.68
CA ALA A 51 4.38 -1.10 7.80
C ALA A 51 5.05 -1.67 9.05
N ASP A 52 4.39 -1.62 10.21
CA ASP A 52 4.91 -2.21 11.45
C ASP A 52 5.09 -3.73 11.34
N ARG A 53 4.14 -4.43 10.70
CA ARG A 53 4.17 -5.89 10.63
C ARG A 53 5.19 -6.44 9.64
N PHE A 54 5.26 -5.86 8.44
CA PHE A 54 6.02 -6.43 7.33
C PHE A 54 7.33 -5.69 7.06
N PHE A 55 7.46 -4.45 7.52
CA PHE A 55 8.61 -3.58 7.21
C PHE A 55 9.36 -3.12 8.48
N SER A 56 9.17 -3.80 9.62
CA SER A 56 9.85 -3.49 10.87
C SER A 56 11.37 -3.60 10.82
N GLY A 57 11.93 -4.35 9.88
CA GLY A 57 13.37 -4.42 9.63
C GLY A 57 13.92 -3.29 8.76
N ALA A 58 13.05 -2.54 8.05
CA ALA A 58 13.46 -1.52 7.11
C ALA A 58 13.67 -0.16 7.80
N THR A 59 14.72 0.56 7.40
CA THR A 59 15.01 1.93 7.85
C THR A 59 14.48 3.00 6.90
N GLY A 60 14.14 2.60 5.67
CA GLY A 60 13.42 3.41 4.69
C GLY A 60 12.21 2.65 4.17
N LEU A 61 11.17 3.38 3.79
CA LEU A 61 10.07 2.84 3.00
C LEU A 61 9.63 3.88 1.97
N TRP A 62 8.96 3.41 0.94
CA TRP A 62 8.21 4.25 0.02
C TRP A 62 6.76 3.82 -0.05
N LEU A 63 5.90 4.82 -0.19
CA LEU A 63 4.47 4.65 -0.40
C LEU A 63 4.12 5.19 -1.77
N LEU A 64 3.46 4.38 -2.58
CA LEU A 64 2.85 4.80 -3.84
C LEU A 64 1.36 5.03 -3.58
N LYS A 65 0.87 6.22 -3.92
CA LYS A 65 -0.52 6.64 -3.74
C LYS A 65 -1.28 6.46 -5.04
N LEU A 66 -2.29 5.58 -5.04
CA LEU A 66 -3.07 5.21 -6.22
C LEU A 66 -4.53 5.67 -6.05
N PRO A 67 -5.12 6.41 -7.01
CA PRO A 67 -6.54 6.78 -6.95
C PRO A 67 -7.43 5.52 -6.99
N TYR A 68 -8.29 5.36 -5.97
CA TYR A 68 -9.17 4.20 -5.89
C TYR A 68 -10.09 4.07 -7.11
N ALA A 69 -10.69 5.18 -7.54
CA ALA A 69 -11.62 5.21 -8.67
C ALA A 69 -11.01 4.72 -9.98
N ALA A 70 -9.69 4.83 -10.17
CA ALA A 70 -9.02 4.32 -11.38
C ALA A 70 -8.86 2.78 -11.36
N LEU A 71 -8.91 2.19 -10.17
CA LEU A 71 -8.63 0.77 -9.95
C LEU A 71 -9.87 -0.03 -9.53
N GLU A 72 -10.96 0.62 -9.12
CA GLU A 72 -12.12 0.03 -8.44
C GLU A 72 -12.66 -1.23 -9.12
N ALA A 73 -12.70 -1.26 -10.46
CA ALA A 73 -13.20 -2.40 -11.24
C ALA A 73 -12.38 -3.69 -11.06
N HIS A 74 -11.17 -3.57 -10.51
CA HIS A 74 -10.22 -4.66 -10.30
C HIS A 74 -9.86 -4.84 -8.81
N ILE A 75 -10.44 -4.04 -7.91
CA ILE A 75 -10.23 -4.19 -6.47
C ILE A 75 -11.18 -5.24 -5.92
N ARG A 76 -10.60 -6.18 -5.17
CA ARG A 76 -11.34 -7.07 -4.26
C ARG A 76 -10.96 -6.74 -2.84
N TRP A 77 -11.96 -6.79 -1.97
CA TRP A 77 -11.81 -6.55 -0.55
C TRP A 77 -11.88 -7.89 0.15
N ASP A 78 -10.74 -8.40 0.60
CA ASP A 78 -10.64 -9.71 1.26
C ASP A 78 -10.41 -9.56 2.76
N GLU A 79 -11.15 -10.31 3.56
CA GLU A 79 -10.95 -10.35 5.00
C GLU A 79 -9.68 -11.12 5.36
N LEU A 80 -8.85 -10.55 6.23
CA LEU A 80 -7.71 -11.29 6.76
C LEU A 80 -8.20 -12.43 7.66
N PRO A 81 -7.58 -13.63 7.58
CA PRO A 81 -7.92 -14.76 8.45
C PRO A 81 -7.80 -14.44 9.95
N SER A 82 -6.98 -13.46 10.32
CA SER A 82 -6.82 -13.00 11.70
C SER A 82 -7.99 -12.15 12.22
N GLY A 83 -8.96 -11.80 11.36
CA GLY A 83 -10.05 -10.87 11.68
C GLY A 83 -9.62 -9.40 11.76
N ALA A 84 -8.36 -9.08 11.45
CA ALA A 84 -7.76 -7.76 11.63
C ALA A 84 -8.25 -6.68 10.63
N GLY A 85 -9.13 -7.04 9.70
CA GLY A 85 -9.71 -6.10 8.74
C GLY A 85 -9.83 -6.68 7.34
N CYS A 86 -10.39 -5.87 6.44
CA CYS A 86 -10.58 -6.21 5.04
C CYS A 86 -9.60 -5.40 4.18
N PHE A 87 -8.74 -6.07 3.44
CA PHE A 87 -7.65 -5.44 2.68
C PHE A 87 -8.00 -5.37 1.20
N PRO A 88 -7.63 -4.26 0.51
CA PRO A 88 -7.82 -4.14 -0.93
C PRO A 88 -6.71 -4.89 -1.67
N HIS A 89 -7.10 -5.78 -2.57
CA HIS A 89 -6.23 -6.50 -3.48
C HIS A 89 -6.58 -6.14 -4.92
N LEU A 90 -5.57 -5.79 -5.72
CA LEU A 90 -5.75 -5.51 -7.14
C LEU A 90 -5.54 -6.81 -7.94
N HIS A 91 -6.57 -7.22 -8.66
CA HIS A 91 -6.61 -8.46 -9.44
C HIS A 91 -6.68 -8.23 -10.94
N GLY A 92 -6.19 -9.18 -11.73
CA GLY A 92 -6.44 -9.24 -13.17
C GLY A 92 -5.72 -8.19 -14.01
N ARG A 93 -4.97 -7.27 -13.39
CA ARG A 93 -4.05 -6.34 -14.05
C ARG A 93 -2.97 -5.86 -13.09
N ASN A 94 -1.91 -5.27 -13.66
CA ASN A 94 -0.91 -4.53 -12.91
C ASN A 94 -1.28 -3.03 -12.85
N PHE A 95 -0.64 -2.30 -11.94
CA PHE A 95 -0.62 -0.84 -11.91
C PHE A 95 0.72 -0.34 -12.46
N GLY A 96 0.78 0.92 -12.87
CA GLY A 96 2.06 1.56 -13.19
C GLY A 96 1.98 3.08 -13.19
N ALA A 97 2.86 3.71 -13.95
CA ALA A 97 3.01 5.18 -13.96
C ALA A 97 1.69 5.94 -14.19
N ALA A 98 0.77 5.39 -14.97
CA ALA A 98 -0.53 6.02 -15.23
C ALA A 98 -1.50 5.94 -14.04
N ASP A 99 -1.30 5.01 -13.11
CA ASP A 99 -2.18 4.77 -11.97
C ASP A 99 -1.61 5.35 -10.65
N VAL A 100 -0.37 5.84 -10.65
CA VAL A 100 0.28 6.44 -9.47
C VAL A 100 0.08 7.95 -9.48
N ALA A 101 -0.65 8.46 -8.49
CA ALA A 101 -0.88 9.90 -8.32
C ALA A 101 0.31 10.59 -7.65
N ASP A 102 0.95 9.92 -6.69
CA ASP A 102 2.12 10.44 -5.99
C ASP A 102 2.95 9.31 -5.37
N ALA A 103 4.23 9.57 -5.09
CA ALA A 103 5.14 8.63 -4.47
C ALA A 103 5.99 9.35 -3.41
N ARG A 104 6.00 8.84 -2.17
CA ARG A 104 6.73 9.47 -1.07
C ARG A 104 7.59 8.50 -0.30
N GLY A 105 8.85 8.88 -0.09
CA GLY A 105 9.80 8.19 0.75
C GLY A 105 9.71 8.65 2.20
N PHE A 106 9.85 7.70 3.12
CA PHE A 106 9.87 7.91 4.56
C PHE A 106 11.11 7.23 5.14
N ALA A 107 11.73 7.88 6.11
CA ALA A 107 12.84 7.31 6.87
C ALA A 107 12.38 7.05 8.30
N ARG A 108 12.72 5.89 8.85
CA ARG A 108 12.41 5.54 10.23
C ARG A 108 13.63 5.78 11.12
N PRO A 109 13.54 6.68 12.11
CA PRO A 109 14.59 6.82 13.11
C PRO A 109 14.79 5.52 13.89
N GLU A 110 16.02 5.30 14.37
CA GLU A 110 16.35 4.13 15.19
C GLU A 110 15.47 4.08 16.46
N GLY A 111 15.01 2.88 16.82
CA GLY A 111 14.17 2.66 18.00
C GLY A 111 12.71 3.10 17.89
N ARG A 112 12.24 3.55 16.71
CA ARG A 112 10.84 3.93 16.46
C ARG A 112 10.09 2.89 15.65
N ALA A 113 8.78 2.77 15.86
CA ALA A 113 7.88 2.00 14.99
C ALA A 113 7.46 2.82 13.76
N TRP A 114 7.07 2.17 12.67
CA TRP A 114 6.54 2.86 11.49
C TRP A 114 5.22 3.55 11.79
N SER A 115 4.37 2.95 12.64
CA SER A 115 3.13 3.59 13.08
C SER A 115 3.36 4.87 13.89
N GLU A 116 4.56 5.14 14.39
CA GLU A 116 4.88 6.43 15.01
C GLU A 116 5.35 7.46 13.98
N VAL A 117 6.02 7.02 12.92
CA VAL A 117 6.54 7.88 11.85
C VAL A 117 5.41 8.33 10.90
N LEU A 118 4.49 7.42 10.59
CA LEU A 118 3.44 7.64 9.59
C LEU A 118 2.15 8.21 10.19
N ARG A 119 2.00 8.17 11.52
CA ARG A 119 0.78 8.62 12.17
C ARG A 119 0.58 10.12 12.05
N GLY A 120 -0.62 10.50 11.61
CA GLY A 120 -1.02 11.89 11.47
C GLY A 120 -0.36 12.60 10.29
N ASP A 121 0.38 11.89 9.41
CA ASP A 121 0.87 12.49 8.18
C ASP A 121 -0.32 12.75 7.25
N ALA A 122 -0.60 14.04 6.98
CA ALA A 122 -1.72 14.46 6.16
C ALA A 122 -1.66 13.94 4.71
N TRP A 123 -0.51 13.45 4.26
CA TRP A 123 -0.37 12.80 2.96
C TRP A 123 -1.05 11.42 2.93
N LEU A 124 -1.16 10.76 4.09
CA LEU A 124 -1.92 9.52 4.30
C LEU A 124 -3.38 9.82 4.62
N SER A 125 -4.04 10.49 3.67
CA SER A 125 -5.47 10.75 3.66
C SER A 125 -6.11 10.13 2.42
#